data_AF-A0A3B8LI07-F1
#
_entry.id   AF-A0A3B8LI07-F1
#
_cell.length_a   1.000
_cell.length_b   1.000
_cell.length_c   1.000
_cell.angle_alpha   90.00
_cell.angle_beta   90.00
_cell.angle_gamma   90.00
#
_symmetry.space_group_name_H-M   'P 1'
#
loop_
_entity.id
_entity.type
_entity.pdbx_description
1 polymer ?
#
loop_
_entity_poly.entity_id
_entity_poly.type
_entity_poly.pdbx_seq_one_letter_code
_entity_poly.pdbx_strand_id
1 'polypeptide(L)'
;MKLTKSEFVENLNNKQIALEDIEKSQTLTDEMKSAARTADRNNDGVIKGNDEAATLFGKVDAFDNNGSTRSIDTGTASAQTKAGIFAQEALSTAKSTGGTETTSTSRTGSVRDTSNMTEEQKYDYFSGLIEQNGGQLKTGTNERNILGIRNETDADVNGGNGAYDDKFVMLWKDQNGNKRVREYTGNTEPSARYRGRYGEDVNGDGKLDQGRLPAGYYEFRRTRHSKFGTILKPTAATAAERDTNQDGLFNDNALGDAGRTMLFHKGGNSMTGSAGCQTFSPSEWRRFTQDLSSNGNPGVVGYTLINN
;
A
#
# COMPACT_ATOMS: atom_id res chain seq x y z
N MET A 1 -13.42 -1.74 -25.58
CA MET A 1 -12.15 -2.06 -24.87
C MET A 1 -12.42 -1.83 -23.40
N LYS A 2 -11.80 -2.58 -22.48
CA LYS A 2 -12.10 -2.40 -21.05
C LYS A 2 -11.06 -1.52 -20.38
N LEU A 3 -11.54 -0.57 -19.57
CA LEU A 3 -10.74 0.20 -18.63
C LEU A 3 -11.19 -0.16 -17.22
N THR A 4 -10.32 -0.80 -16.46
CA THR A 4 -10.63 -1.17 -15.08
C THR A 4 -10.56 0.03 -14.15
N LYS A 5 -11.22 -0.10 -12.99
CA LYS A 5 -11.14 0.91 -11.92
C LYS A 5 -9.70 1.17 -11.49
N SER A 6 -8.90 0.11 -11.37
CA SER A 6 -7.49 0.21 -10.98
C SER A 6 -6.69 1.00 -12.01
N GLU A 7 -6.81 0.65 -13.30
CA GLU A 7 -6.11 1.35 -14.37
C GLU A 7 -6.52 2.82 -14.46
N PHE A 8 -7.81 3.13 -14.31
CA PHE A 8 -8.28 4.52 -14.32
C PHE A 8 -7.69 5.34 -13.18
N VAL A 9 -7.73 4.81 -11.95
CA VAL A 9 -7.16 5.48 -10.76
C VAL A 9 -5.66 5.64 -10.90
N GLU A 10 -4.96 4.60 -11.37
CA GLU A 10 -3.52 4.62 -11.59
C GLU A 10 -3.11 5.68 -12.64
N ASN A 11 -3.88 5.84 -13.71
CA ASN A 11 -3.62 6.86 -14.73
C ASN A 11 -3.74 8.30 -14.21
N LEU A 12 -4.44 8.50 -13.10
CA LEU A 12 -4.57 9.79 -12.40
C LEU A 12 -3.61 9.94 -11.23
N ASN A 13 -2.76 8.94 -10.97
CA ASN A 13 -1.77 9.02 -9.91
C ASN A 13 -0.75 10.14 -10.21
N ASN A 14 -0.45 10.98 -9.21
CA ASN A 14 0.38 12.20 -9.35
C ASN A 14 -0.11 13.21 -10.40
N LYS A 15 -1.38 13.10 -10.79
CA LYS A 15 -2.04 14.08 -11.64
C LYS A 15 -3.24 14.64 -10.90
N GLN A 16 -3.70 15.76 -11.40
CA GLN A 16 -4.92 16.39 -10.96
C GLN A 16 -5.72 16.82 -12.18
N ILE A 17 -7.04 16.71 -12.07
CA ILE A 17 -7.95 17.26 -13.06
C ILE A 17 -8.55 18.51 -12.45
N ALA A 18 -8.18 19.69 -12.95
CA ALA A 18 -8.86 20.91 -12.56
C ALA A 18 -10.28 20.87 -13.16
N LEU A 19 -11.31 21.05 -12.34
CA LEU A 19 -12.69 21.02 -12.81
C LEU A 19 -12.93 22.09 -13.89
N GLU A 20 -12.23 23.21 -13.83
CA GLU A 20 -12.29 24.23 -14.88
C GLU A 20 -11.86 23.74 -16.27
N ASP A 21 -10.95 22.76 -16.36
CA ASP A 21 -10.53 22.17 -17.64
C ASP A 21 -11.61 21.23 -18.19
N ILE A 22 -12.28 20.50 -17.30
CA ILE A 22 -13.47 19.68 -17.63
C ILE A 22 -14.63 20.55 -18.12
N GLU A 23 -14.86 21.71 -17.48
CA GLU A 23 -15.91 22.64 -17.91
C GLU A 23 -15.67 23.20 -19.32
N LYS A 24 -14.41 23.46 -19.67
CA LYS A 24 -14.00 23.98 -20.99
C LYS A 24 -14.09 22.92 -22.09
N SER A 25 -14.18 21.63 -21.74
CA SER A 25 -14.30 20.55 -22.70
C SER A 25 -15.49 20.73 -23.63
N GLN A 26 -15.25 20.63 -24.93
CA GLN A 26 -16.28 20.66 -25.98
C GLN A 26 -16.82 19.25 -26.30
N THR A 27 -16.16 18.21 -25.79
CA THR A 27 -16.52 16.80 -26.03
C THR A 27 -17.48 16.27 -24.97
N LEU A 28 -17.42 16.82 -23.75
CA LEU A 28 -18.30 16.42 -22.65
C LEU A 28 -19.66 17.14 -22.67
N THR A 29 -20.70 16.37 -22.35
CA THR A 29 -22.04 16.90 -22.11
C THR A 29 -22.13 17.56 -20.73
N ASP A 30 -23.15 18.41 -20.52
CA ASP A 30 -23.40 19.06 -19.23
C ASP A 30 -23.63 18.06 -18.09
N GLU A 31 -24.23 16.91 -18.40
CA GLU A 31 -24.44 15.81 -17.46
C GLU A 31 -23.11 15.21 -16.97
N MET A 32 -22.18 14.97 -17.90
CA MET A 32 -20.84 14.45 -17.57
C MET A 32 -20.02 15.47 -16.77
N LYS A 33 -20.06 16.75 -17.15
CA LYS A 33 -19.42 17.84 -16.41
C LYS A 33 -19.97 17.92 -14.98
N SER A 34 -21.29 17.83 -14.83
CA SER A 34 -21.93 17.77 -13.52
C SER A 34 -21.51 16.54 -12.70
N ALA A 35 -21.41 15.38 -13.33
CA ALA A 35 -20.94 14.17 -12.67
C ALA A 35 -19.51 14.32 -12.15
N ALA A 36 -18.61 14.91 -12.95
CA ALA A 36 -17.24 15.22 -12.55
C ALA A 36 -17.18 16.18 -11.34
N ARG A 37 -17.99 17.23 -11.31
CA ARG A 37 -18.08 18.14 -10.14
C ARG A 37 -18.43 17.40 -8.86
N THR A 38 -19.32 16.41 -8.92
CA THR A 38 -19.68 15.61 -7.74
C THR A 38 -18.63 14.57 -7.34
N ALA A 39 -17.55 14.44 -8.10
CA ALA A 39 -16.41 13.58 -7.75
C ALA A 39 -15.35 14.32 -6.92
N ASP A 40 -15.29 15.65 -7.01
CA ASP A 40 -14.53 16.50 -6.08
C ASP A 40 -15.24 16.47 -4.72
N ARG A 41 -14.66 15.74 -3.76
CA ARG A 41 -15.31 15.48 -2.47
C ARG A 41 -15.02 16.56 -1.46
N ASN A 42 -13.89 17.26 -1.62
CA ASN A 42 -13.46 18.31 -0.71
C ASN A 42 -13.84 19.73 -1.19
N ASN A 43 -14.38 19.84 -2.41
CA ASN A 43 -14.80 21.07 -3.09
C ASN A 43 -13.64 22.07 -3.29
N ASP A 44 -12.44 21.58 -3.57
CA ASP A 44 -11.27 22.44 -3.84
C ASP A 44 -11.13 22.83 -5.32
N GLY A 45 -12.04 22.36 -6.18
CA GLY A 45 -12.05 22.64 -7.62
C GLY A 45 -11.17 21.69 -8.42
N VAL A 46 -10.62 20.63 -7.80
CA VAL A 46 -9.65 19.74 -8.39
C VAL A 46 -9.93 18.29 -7.98
N ILE A 47 -9.96 17.38 -8.94
CA ILE A 47 -10.01 15.93 -8.65
C ILE A 47 -8.57 15.44 -8.54
N LYS A 48 -8.16 14.99 -7.35
CA LYS A 48 -6.81 14.45 -7.12
C LYS A 48 -6.80 13.33 -6.08
N GLY A 49 -5.80 12.45 -6.19
CA GLY A 49 -5.65 11.32 -5.29
C GLY A 49 -6.69 10.22 -5.51
N ASN A 50 -6.51 9.10 -4.81
CA ASN A 50 -7.19 7.85 -5.14
C ASN A 50 -8.68 7.87 -4.78
N ASP A 51 -9.08 8.58 -3.73
CA ASP A 51 -10.48 8.66 -3.32
C ASP A 51 -11.34 9.42 -4.34
N GLU A 52 -10.87 10.56 -4.83
CA GLU A 52 -11.59 11.36 -5.83
C GLU A 52 -11.47 10.74 -7.22
N ALA A 53 -10.34 10.12 -7.56
CA ALA A 53 -10.19 9.35 -8.79
C ALA A 53 -11.13 8.12 -8.81
N ALA A 54 -11.25 7.40 -7.69
CA ALA A 54 -12.18 6.27 -7.56
C ALA A 54 -13.63 6.72 -7.57
N THR A 55 -13.92 7.88 -7.00
CA THR A 55 -15.25 8.50 -7.06
C THR A 55 -15.56 8.89 -8.50
N LEU A 56 -14.63 9.54 -9.21
CA LEU A 56 -14.76 9.90 -10.61
C LEU A 56 -14.97 8.67 -11.49
N PHE A 57 -14.24 7.58 -11.27
CA PHE A 57 -14.47 6.32 -11.97
C PHE A 57 -15.93 5.86 -11.83
N GLY A 58 -16.48 5.88 -10.61
CA GLY A 58 -17.89 5.52 -10.39
C GLY A 58 -18.87 6.46 -11.11
N LYS A 59 -18.51 7.73 -11.27
CA LYS A 59 -19.29 8.69 -12.07
C LYS A 59 -19.22 8.39 -13.56
N VAL A 60 -18.07 7.98 -14.07
CA VAL A 60 -17.90 7.57 -15.48
C VAL A 60 -18.64 6.25 -15.75
N ASP A 61 -18.53 5.29 -14.84
CA ASP A 61 -19.16 3.97 -14.92
C ASP A 61 -20.69 4.03 -15.02
N ALA A 62 -21.31 5.04 -14.40
CA ALA A 62 -22.74 5.30 -14.50
C ALA A 62 -23.22 5.54 -15.96
N PHE A 63 -22.32 5.90 -16.88
CA PHE A 63 -22.63 6.11 -18.30
C PHE A 63 -22.42 4.86 -19.17
N ASP A 64 -21.88 3.77 -18.61
CA ASP A 64 -21.50 2.57 -19.37
C ASP A 64 -22.63 1.52 -19.45
N ASN A 65 -23.56 1.54 -18.49
CA ASN A 65 -24.73 0.64 -18.43
C ASN A 65 -24.40 -0.87 -18.58
N ASN A 66 -23.16 -1.28 -18.33
CA ASN A 66 -22.69 -2.66 -18.54
C ASN A 66 -22.93 -3.59 -17.32
N GLY A 67 -23.40 -3.04 -16.19
CA GLY A 67 -23.66 -3.76 -14.94
C GLY A 67 -22.43 -4.11 -14.09
N SER A 68 -21.23 -3.66 -14.47
CA SER A 68 -19.96 -3.95 -13.80
C SER A 68 -19.38 -2.71 -13.12
N THR A 69 -19.33 -2.70 -11.79
CA THR A 69 -18.72 -1.59 -11.01
C THR A 69 -17.18 -1.58 -11.01
N ARG A 70 -16.56 -2.52 -11.74
CA ARG A 70 -15.10 -2.73 -11.74
C ARG A 70 -14.44 -2.34 -13.05
N SER A 71 -15.21 -2.09 -14.10
CA SER A 71 -14.68 -1.84 -15.44
C SER A 71 -15.67 -1.08 -16.30
N ILE A 72 -15.15 -0.14 -17.08
CA ILE A 72 -15.90 0.58 -18.11
C ILE A 72 -15.56 -0.01 -19.48
N ASP A 73 -16.55 -0.24 -20.34
CA ASP A 73 -16.34 -0.43 -21.76
C ASP A 73 -16.17 0.92 -22.44
N THR A 74 -14.96 1.21 -22.90
CA THR A 74 -14.63 2.46 -23.58
C THR A 74 -15.03 2.46 -25.06
N GLY A 75 -15.56 1.35 -25.55
CA GLY A 75 -15.86 1.15 -26.97
C GLY A 75 -14.61 0.86 -27.80
N THR A 76 -14.67 1.17 -29.08
CA THR A 76 -13.57 0.97 -30.04
C THR A 76 -13.07 2.30 -30.58
N ALA A 77 -11.92 2.30 -31.25
CA ALA A 77 -11.36 3.51 -31.87
C ALA A 77 -12.32 4.17 -32.88
N SER A 78 -13.22 3.40 -33.51
CA SER A 78 -14.22 3.88 -34.47
C SER A 78 -15.61 4.14 -33.87
N ALA A 79 -15.85 3.73 -32.62
CA ALA A 79 -17.14 3.87 -31.95
C ALA A 79 -16.95 3.85 -30.42
N GLN A 80 -16.72 5.03 -29.83
CA GLN A 80 -16.57 5.17 -28.39
C GLN A 80 -17.92 5.24 -27.69
N THR A 81 -18.00 4.66 -26.50
CA THR A 81 -19.17 4.79 -25.62
C THR A 81 -19.16 6.15 -24.93
N LYS A 82 -20.31 6.55 -24.34
CA LYS A 82 -20.39 7.75 -23.50
C LYS A 82 -19.37 7.70 -22.35
N ALA A 83 -19.28 6.57 -21.67
CA ALA A 83 -18.31 6.34 -20.61
C ALA A 83 -16.87 6.37 -21.14
N GLY A 84 -16.62 5.87 -22.35
CA GLY A 84 -15.31 5.95 -23.02
C GLY A 84 -14.88 7.38 -23.32
N ILE A 85 -15.77 8.20 -23.87
CA ILE A 85 -15.50 9.64 -24.12
C ILE A 85 -15.20 10.34 -22.80
N PHE A 86 -16.01 10.09 -21.77
CA PHE A 86 -15.82 10.74 -20.47
C PHE A 86 -14.52 10.30 -19.78
N ALA A 87 -14.21 9.00 -19.78
CA ALA A 87 -12.95 8.49 -19.26
C ALA A 87 -11.75 9.11 -19.98
N GLN A 88 -11.77 9.13 -21.31
CA GLN A 88 -10.67 9.66 -22.10
C GLN A 88 -10.44 11.15 -21.86
N GLU A 89 -11.50 11.95 -21.86
CA GLU A 89 -11.37 13.39 -21.61
C GLU A 89 -10.79 13.65 -20.22
N ALA A 90 -11.31 12.97 -19.18
CA ALA A 90 -10.82 13.09 -17.81
C ALA A 90 -9.32 12.73 -17.71
N LEU A 91 -8.89 11.63 -18.34
CA LEU A 91 -7.49 11.22 -18.33
C LEU A 91 -6.59 12.17 -19.14
N SER A 92 -7.11 12.77 -20.22
CA SER A 92 -6.36 13.68 -21.10
C SER A 92 -6.19 15.08 -20.51
N THR A 93 -7.15 15.53 -19.71
CA THR A 93 -7.12 16.83 -19.01
C THR A 93 -6.32 16.78 -17.72
N ALA A 94 -6.01 15.59 -17.22
CA ALA A 94 -5.22 15.38 -16.03
C ALA A 94 -3.80 15.95 -16.21
N LYS A 95 -3.48 17.00 -15.47
CA LYS A 95 -2.16 17.65 -15.46
C LYS A 95 -1.34 17.10 -14.31
N SER A 96 -0.03 16.95 -14.51
CA SER A 96 0.87 16.60 -13.42
C SER A 96 0.77 17.65 -12.31
N THR A 97 0.63 17.20 -11.06
CA THR A 97 0.72 18.09 -9.89
C THR A 97 2.18 18.49 -9.74
N GLY A 98 2.55 19.62 -10.34
CA GLY A 98 3.93 20.09 -10.53
C GLY A 98 4.89 19.74 -9.39
N GLY A 99 5.72 18.73 -9.63
CA GLY A 99 7.06 18.58 -9.09
C GLY A 99 7.98 18.60 -10.31
N THR A 100 8.97 19.47 -10.28
CA THR A 100 9.93 19.79 -11.35
C THR A 100 10.27 18.61 -12.25
N GLU A 101 10.20 18.85 -13.56
CA GLU A 101 10.72 17.96 -14.60
C GLU A 101 12.12 17.47 -14.26
N THR A 102 12.27 16.16 -14.10
CA THR A 102 13.48 15.47 -14.54
C THR A 102 13.06 14.25 -15.34
N THR A 103 13.28 14.36 -16.64
CA THR A 103 13.24 13.28 -17.64
C THR A 103 14.08 12.08 -17.22
N SER A 104 13.47 10.90 -17.12
CA SER A 104 13.88 9.64 -17.77
C SER A 104 13.34 8.41 -17.02
N THR A 105 12.23 7.89 -17.55
CA THR A 105 11.97 6.46 -17.81
C THR A 105 12.67 5.38 -16.96
N SER A 106 11.90 4.71 -16.11
CA SER A 106 11.66 3.26 -16.24
C SER A 106 10.37 2.87 -15.50
N ARG A 107 9.69 1.85 -16.02
CA ARG A 107 8.44 1.27 -15.51
C ARG A 107 8.68 0.51 -14.20
N THR A 108 7.57 0.15 -13.54
CA THR A 108 7.40 -0.55 -12.23
C THR A 108 7.72 0.28 -10.97
N GLY A 109 6.65 0.72 -10.30
CA GLY A 109 6.42 0.61 -8.84
C GLY A 109 7.39 1.16 -7.80
N SER A 110 8.64 1.47 -8.15
CA SER A 110 9.67 1.57 -7.14
C SER A 110 9.59 2.86 -6.34
N VAL A 111 9.60 2.73 -5.02
CA VAL A 111 9.63 3.84 -4.08
C VAL A 111 10.85 4.71 -4.37
N ARG A 112 10.60 6.01 -4.59
CA ARG A 112 11.63 7.01 -4.84
C ARG A 112 12.70 7.00 -3.74
N ASP A 113 13.96 7.21 -4.14
CA ASP A 113 15.02 7.48 -3.18
C ASP A 113 14.72 8.79 -2.42
N THR A 114 14.72 8.69 -1.09
CA THR A 114 14.43 9.79 -0.18
C THR A 114 15.69 10.38 0.46
N SER A 115 16.88 9.94 0.06
CA SER A 115 18.17 10.37 0.65
C SER A 115 18.34 11.89 0.70
N ASN A 116 17.87 12.61 -0.32
CA ASN A 116 17.97 14.06 -0.46
C ASN A 116 16.76 14.86 0.07
N MET A 117 15.75 14.19 0.63
CA MET A 117 14.56 14.84 1.18
C MET A 117 14.77 15.28 2.63
N THR A 118 14.21 16.44 2.99
CA THR A 118 14.10 16.86 4.38
C THR A 118 13.15 15.94 5.16
N GLU A 119 13.19 15.97 6.50
CA GLU A 119 12.30 15.13 7.33
C GLU A 119 10.81 15.41 7.08
N GLU A 120 10.46 16.67 6.81
CA GLU A 120 9.10 17.07 6.44
C GLU A 120 8.70 16.55 5.04
N GLN A 121 9.59 16.67 4.05
CA GLN A 121 9.34 16.13 2.71
C GLN A 121 9.19 14.61 2.74
N LYS A 122 10.01 13.91 3.53
CA LYS A 122 9.87 12.46 3.75
C LYS A 122 8.53 12.13 4.37
N TYR A 123 8.11 12.89 5.38
CA TYR A 123 6.84 12.66 6.05
C TYR A 123 5.70 12.76 5.03
N ASP A 124 5.66 13.85 4.26
CA ASP A 124 4.58 14.10 3.29
C ASP A 124 4.58 13.07 2.16
N TYR A 125 5.76 12.66 1.70
CA TYR A 125 5.90 11.61 0.69
C TYR A 125 5.39 10.25 1.21
N PHE A 126 5.87 9.80 2.36
CA PHE A 126 5.48 8.49 2.91
C PHE A 126 4.04 8.47 3.43
N SER A 127 3.53 9.59 3.94
CA SER A 127 2.12 9.74 4.30
C SER A 127 1.24 9.62 3.06
N GLY A 128 1.63 10.25 1.95
CA GLY A 128 0.96 10.10 0.67
C GLY A 128 0.96 8.66 0.16
N LEU A 129 2.09 7.93 0.28
CA LEU A 129 2.13 6.50 -0.08
C LEU A 129 1.19 5.65 0.78
N ILE A 130 1.08 5.94 2.09
CA ILE A 130 0.12 5.26 2.98
C ILE A 130 -1.30 5.47 2.47
N GLU A 131 -1.71 6.72 2.26
CA GLU A 131 -3.08 7.07 1.85
C GLU A 131 -3.41 6.53 0.44
N GLN A 132 -2.47 6.64 -0.50
CA GLN A 132 -2.61 6.08 -1.85
C GLN A 132 -2.85 4.56 -1.82
N ASN A 133 -2.27 3.85 -0.86
CA ASN A 133 -2.43 2.39 -0.74
C ASN A 133 -3.55 1.99 0.24
N GLY A 134 -4.52 2.88 0.48
CA GLY A 134 -5.69 2.62 1.30
C GLY A 134 -5.42 2.60 2.80
N GLY A 135 -4.23 3.04 3.21
CA GLY A 135 -3.84 3.17 4.60
C GLY A 135 -4.48 4.39 5.28
N GLN A 136 -4.73 4.27 6.57
CA GLN A 136 -5.30 5.35 7.38
C GLN A 136 -4.21 5.93 8.29
N LEU A 137 -3.96 7.23 8.14
CA LEU A 137 -3.04 7.94 9.02
C LEU A 137 -3.68 8.26 10.36
N LYS A 138 -2.98 7.89 11.43
CA LYS A 138 -3.23 8.37 12.79
C LYS A 138 -2.51 9.70 12.96
N THR A 139 -3.26 10.79 13.05
CA THR A 139 -2.74 12.16 12.99
C THR A 139 -2.57 12.83 14.36
N GLY A 140 -2.99 12.16 15.43
CA GLY A 140 -2.87 12.66 16.79
C GLY A 140 -1.41 12.81 17.23
N THR A 141 -1.21 13.62 18.27
CA THR A 141 0.10 13.85 18.86
C THR A 141 0.73 12.53 19.29
N ASN A 142 1.94 12.26 18.79
CA ASN A 142 2.70 11.03 19.00
C ASN A 142 2.06 9.73 18.49
N GLU A 143 0.96 9.79 17.73
CA GLU A 143 0.42 8.59 17.11
C GLU A 143 1.36 8.09 16.01
N ARG A 144 1.66 6.79 16.05
CA ARG A 144 2.62 6.16 15.13
C ARG A 144 1.87 5.59 13.94
N ASN A 145 2.49 5.77 12.77
CA ASN A 145 2.12 5.12 11.52
C ASN A 145 3.34 4.41 10.97
N ILE A 146 3.16 3.20 10.43
CA ILE A 146 4.23 2.40 9.83
C ILE A 146 3.87 2.16 8.36
N LEU A 147 4.85 2.37 7.49
CA LEU A 147 4.83 1.91 6.11
C LEU A 147 5.88 0.81 5.96
N GLY A 148 5.49 -0.35 5.43
CA GLY A 148 6.40 -1.39 4.97
C GLY A 148 6.44 -1.38 3.45
N ILE A 149 7.64 -1.35 2.89
CA ILE A 149 7.91 -1.38 1.46
C ILE A 149 8.64 -2.70 1.23
N ARG A 150 7.88 -3.68 0.71
CA ARG A 150 8.37 -5.02 0.45
C ARG A 150 9.17 -5.06 -0.84
N ASN A 151 10.36 -5.63 -0.76
CA ASN A 151 11.04 -6.22 -1.90
C ASN A 151 10.58 -7.68 -2.02
N GLU A 152 9.99 -8.07 -3.15
CA GLU A 152 9.61 -9.47 -3.32
C GLU A 152 10.87 -10.33 -3.45
N THR A 153 11.11 -11.14 -2.43
CA THR A 153 12.30 -11.98 -2.33
C THR A 153 11.88 -13.41 -2.05
N ASP A 154 12.47 -14.34 -2.80
CA ASP A 154 12.26 -15.78 -2.65
C ASP A 154 12.61 -16.24 -1.23
N ALA A 155 11.71 -17.02 -0.61
CA ALA A 155 11.89 -17.56 0.74
C ALA A 155 13.16 -18.43 0.90
N ASP A 156 13.72 -18.97 -0.19
CA ASP A 156 14.95 -19.76 -0.24
C ASP A 156 16.25 -18.91 -0.28
N VAL A 157 16.15 -17.57 -0.30
CA VAL A 157 17.32 -16.69 -0.26
C VAL A 157 18.22 -17.00 0.95
N ASN A 158 19.53 -16.85 0.77
CA ASN A 158 20.54 -17.11 1.79
C ASN A 158 20.47 -18.54 2.38
N GLY A 159 20.15 -19.54 1.54
CA GLY A 159 19.97 -20.93 1.97
C GLY A 159 18.74 -21.11 2.85
N GLY A 160 17.67 -20.40 2.51
CA GLY A 160 16.40 -20.38 3.22
C GLY A 160 16.39 -19.57 4.51
N ASN A 161 17.44 -18.80 4.82
CA ASN A 161 17.49 -18.02 6.07
C ASN A 161 16.72 -16.69 6.01
N GLY A 162 16.25 -16.29 4.82
CA GLY A 162 15.61 -15.00 4.57
C GLY A 162 16.61 -13.85 4.42
N ALA A 163 16.11 -12.66 4.11
CA ALA A 163 16.89 -11.43 3.95
C ALA A 163 16.23 -10.28 4.72
N TYR A 164 17.03 -9.34 5.23
CA TYR A 164 16.52 -8.06 5.71
C TYR A 164 16.77 -7.02 4.63
N ASP A 165 15.91 -6.99 3.62
CA ASP A 165 16.01 -6.16 2.42
C ASP A 165 14.81 -5.24 2.23
N ASP A 166 13.78 -5.35 3.08
CA ASP A 166 12.62 -4.47 3.06
C ASP A 166 12.91 -3.15 3.77
N LYS A 167 12.27 -2.07 3.30
CA LYS A 167 12.28 -0.78 4.00
C LYS A 167 11.03 -0.66 4.87
N PHE A 168 11.22 -0.29 6.13
CA PHE A 168 10.14 0.16 7.01
C PHE A 168 10.32 1.64 7.31
N VAL A 169 9.22 2.36 7.40
CA VAL A 169 9.20 3.78 7.74
C VAL A 169 8.21 4.00 8.87
N MET A 170 8.62 4.70 9.92
CA MET A 170 7.75 5.15 11.00
C MET A 170 7.56 6.66 10.92
N LEU A 171 6.30 7.10 10.90
CA LEU A 171 5.89 8.50 10.81
C LEU A 171 5.10 8.89 12.06
N TRP A 172 5.31 10.10 12.57
CA TRP A 172 4.42 10.71 13.57
C TRP A 172 4.58 12.23 13.61
N LYS A 173 3.63 12.91 14.24
CA LYS A 173 3.78 14.30 14.67
C LYS A 173 4.16 14.32 16.15
N ASP A 174 5.22 15.03 16.52
CA ASP A 174 5.62 15.14 17.93
C ASP A 174 4.71 16.08 18.74
N GLN A 175 5.03 16.32 20.01
CA GLN A 175 4.25 17.18 20.90
C GLN A 175 4.15 18.64 20.44
N ASN A 176 5.10 19.09 19.63
CA ASN A 176 5.13 20.44 19.05
C ASN A 176 4.49 20.47 17.65
N GLY A 177 3.95 19.34 17.18
CA GLY A 177 3.39 19.20 15.83
C GLY A 177 4.44 18.98 14.74
N ASN A 178 5.72 18.83 15.07
CA ASN A 178 6.75 18.60 14.06
C ASN A 178 6.58 17.22 13.45
N LYS A 179 6.65 17.14 12.12
CA LYS A 179 6.69 15.89 11.37
C LYS A 179 8.00 15.16 11.65
N ARG A 180 7.92 13.88 11.99
CA ARG A 180 9.07 13.02 12.29
C ARG A 180 9.03 11.76 11.42
N VAL A 181 10.20 11.35 10.94
CA VAL A 181 10.37 10.14 10.14
C VAL A 181 11.57 9.33 10.60
N ARG A 182 11.40 8.02 10.74
CA ARG A 182 12.49 7.07 10.94
C ARG A 182 12.39 5.94 9.94
N GLU A 183 13.49 5.65 9.27
CA GLU A 183 13.59 4.57 8.29
C GLU A 183 14.42 3.42 8.86
N TYR A 184 14.02 2.19 8.55
CA TYR A 184 14.60 0.95 9.05
C TYR A 184 14.68 -0.09 7.94
N THR A 185 15.54 -1.08 8.14
CA THR A 185 15.62 -2.28 7.29
C THR A 185 15.05 -3.48 8.03
N GLY A 186 14.17 -4.23 7.37
CA GLY A 186 13.51 -5.38 7.97
C GLY A 186 13.18 -6.44 6.93
N ASN A 187 12.27 -7.33 7.30
CA ASN A 187 11.82 -8.46 6.51
C ASN A 187 10.31 -8.63 6.69
N THR A 188 9.59 -8.83 5.59
CA THR A 188 8.16 -9.09 5.47
C THR A 188 7.88 -10.48 4.90
N GLU A 189 8.91 -11.13 4.35
CA GLU A 189 8.84 -12.48 3.79
C GLU A 189 9.05 -13.56 4.85
N PRO A 190 8.52 -14.77 4.66
CA PRO A 190 8.88 -15.88 5.50
C PRO A 190 10.19 -16.51 5.03
N SER A 191 10.85 -17.23 5.94
CA SER A 191 12.06 -17.99 5.63
C SER A 191 11.69 -19.44 5.29
N ALA A 192 12.31 -20.02 4.26
CA ALA A 192 12.08 -21.43 3.88
C ALA A 192 12.42 -22.42 5.00
N ARG A 193 13.15 -22.00 6.05
CA ARG A 193 13.30 -22.77 7.30
C ARG A 193 11.96 -23.11 7.95
N TYR A 194 10.85 -22.45 7.64
CA TYR A 194 9.56 -22.76 8.24
C TYR A 194 8.59 -23.48 7.29
N ARG A 195 8.98 -23.69 6.03
CA ARG A 195 8.19 -24.39 5.01
C ARG A 195 7.78 -25.79 5.49
N GLY A 196 6.50 -26.14 5.29
CA GLY A 196 5.91 -27.41 5.71
C GLY A 196 5.79 -27.62 7.23
N ARG A 197 6.18 -26.64 8.06
CA ARG A 197 6.11 -26.73 9.54
C ARG A 197 5.22 -25.67 10.18
N TYR A 198 5.09 -24.53 9.51
CA TYR A 198 4.25 -23.43 9.95
C TYR A 198 3.44 -22.94 8.74
N GLY A 199 2.15 -22.78 8.94
CA GLY A 199 1.24 -22.49 7.85
C GLY A 199 -0.12 -23.12 8.09
N GLU A 200 -0.87 -23.21 7.01
CA GLU A 200 -2.17 -23.85 6.90
C GLU A 200 -2.15 -24.68 5.61
N ASP A 201 -2.72 -25.87 5.60
CA ASP A 201 -2.89 -26.66 4.38
C ASP A 201 -4.16 -26.16 3.65
N VAL A 202 -3.99 -25.20 2.74
CA VAL A 202 -5.10 -24.52 2.05
C VAL A 202 -5.56 -25.30 0.82
N ASN A 203 -4.67 -26.06 0.18
CA ASN A 203 -4.99 -26.85 -1.02
C ASN A 203 -5.36 -28.32 -0.71
N GLY A 204 -5.20 -28.78 0.52
CA GLY A 204 -5.56 -30.13 0.98
C GLY A 204 -4.59 -31.22 0.54
N ASP A 205 -3.34 -30.88 0.24
CA ASP A 205 -2.32 -31.85 -0.21
C ASP A 205 -1.60 -32.58 0.93
N GLY A 206 -1.92 -32.24 2.19
CA GLY A 206 -1.35 -32.81 3.39
C GLY A 206 -0.07 -32.12 3.88
N LYS A 207 0.31 -30.96 3.30
CA LYS A 207 1.46 -30.16 3.71
C LYS A 207 1.00 -28.76 4.13
N LEU A 208 1.73 -28.16 5.06
CA LEU A 208 1.41 -26.81 5.53
C LEU A 208 1.98 -25.75 4.57
N ASP A 209 1.09 -24.91 4.04
CA ASP A 209 1.42 -23.81 3.15
C ASP A 209 1.88 -22.60 3.96
N GLN A 210 3.14 -22.23 3.73
CA GLN A 210 3.74 -21.07 4.35
C GLN A 210 2.96 -19.82 3.95
N GLY A 211 2.92 -18.82 4.83
CA GLY A 211 2.12 -17.61 4.61
C GLY A 211 2.91 -16.32 4.79
N ARG A 212 2.53 -15.28 4.03
CA ARG A 212 2.96 -13.89 4.25
C ARG A 212 1.75 -12.96 4.30
N LEU A 213 1.86 -11.80 4.95
CA LEU A 213 0.78 -10.80 4.91
C LEU A 213 0.61 -10.27 3.48
N PRO A 214 -0.61 -10.21 2.94
CA PRO A 214 -0.88 -9.47 1.71
C PRO A 214 -0.54 -7.99 1.85
N ALA A 215 -0.26 -7.31 0.75
CA ALA A 215 -0.23 -5.84 0.74
C ALA A 215 -1.58 -5.27 1.21
N GLY A 216 -1.56 -4.16 1.95
CA GLY A 216 -2.76 -3.54 2.50
C GLY A 216 -2.55 -2.84 3.84
N TYR A 217 -3.66 -2.40 4.42
CA TYR A 217 -3.69 -1.70 5.72
C TYR A 217 -4.10 -2.61 6.86
N TYR A 218 -3.38 -2.50 7.97
CA TYR A 218 -3.55 -3.28 9.17
C TYR A 218 -3.40 -2.39 10.41
N GLU A 219 -3.97 -2.83 11.52
CA GLU A 219 -3.76 -2.19 12.80
C GLU A 219 -3.06 -3.13 13.77
N PHE A 220 -2.08 -2.57 14.47
CA PHE A 220 -1.24 -3.31 15.39
C PHE A 220 -1.23 -2.66 16.77
N ARG A 221 -1.02 -3.46 17.81
CA ARG A 221 -0.80 -2.96 19.16
C ARG A 221 0.43 -3.58 19.78
N ARG A 222 1.15 -2.77 20.57
CA ARG A 222 2.29 -3.25 21.33
C ARG A 222 1.83 -4.21 22.43
N THR A 223 2.51 -5.35 22.55
CA THR A 223 2.28 -6.32 23.63
C THR A 223 3.57 -7.06 23.97
N ARG A 224 3.49 -8.01 24.92
CA ARG A 224 4.61 -8.85 25.35
C ARG A 224 4.33 -10.30 24.99
N HIS A 225 5.31 -10.95 24.39
CA HIS A 225 5.32 -12.36 24.02
C HIS A 225 6.36 -13.10 24.86
N SER A 226 6.05 -14.32 25.30
CA SER A 226 6.94 -15.12 26.14
C SER A 226 8.30 -15.40 25.48
N LYS A 227 8.29 -15.69 24.17
CA LYS A 227 9.50 -16.02 23.39
C LYS A 227 10.24 -14.79 22.86
N PHE A 228 9.50 -13.77 22.41
CA PHE A 228 10.06 -12.66 21.63
C PHE A 228 10.23 -11.36 22.43
N GLY A 229 9.72 -11.31 23.65
CA GLY A 229 9.71 -10.09 24.46
C GLY A 229 8.68 -9.10 23.92
N THR A 230 9.06 -7.84 23.70
CA THR A 230 8.15 -6.85 23.10
C THR A 230 7.87 -7.23 21.65
N ILE A 231 6.61 -7.12 21.23
CA ILE A 231 6.14 -7.33 19.85
C ILE A 231 5.07 -6.30 19.47
N LEU A 232 4.79 -6.15 18.18
CA LEU A 232 3.48 -5.66 17.74
C LEU A 232 2.62 -6.83 17.29
N LYS A 233 1.37 -6.88 17.74
CA LYS A 233 0.40 -7.92 17.37
C LYS A 233 -0.78 -7.29 16.62
N PRO A 234 -1.30 -7.91 15.56
CA PRO A 234 -2.51 -7.44 14.87
C PRO A 234 -3.67 -7.25 15.86
N THR A 235 -4.48 -6.21 15.67
CA THR A 235 -5.68 -5.97 16.47
C THR A 235 -6.82 -6.89 16.07
N ALA A 236 -6.94 -7.18 14.77
CA ALA A 236 -7.92 -8.07 14.14
C ALA A 236 -7.24 -9.26 13.43
N ALA A 237 -8.04 -10.26 13.05
CA ALA A 237 -7.56 -11.37 12.24
C ALA A 237 -7.13 -10.89 10.85
N THR A 238 -6.10 -11.52 10.28
CA THR A 238 -5.53 -11.19 8.98
C THR A 238 -5.56 -12.42 8.08
N ALA A 239 -5.68 -12.21 6.77
CA ALA A 239 -5.39 -13.24 5.78
C ALA A 239 -3.87 -13.40 5.58
N ALA A 240 -3.47 -14.49 4.95
CA ALA A 240 -2.14 -14.69 4.37
C ALA A 240 -2.23 -15.06 2.90
N GLU A 241 -1.33 -14.53 2.08
CA GLU A 241 -0.95 -15.15 0.80
C GLU A 241 -0.23 -16.45 1.10
N ARG A 242 -0.56 -17.52 0.37
CA ARG A 242 -0.07 -18.88 0.62
C ARG A 242 0.79 -19.37 -0.54
N ASP A 243 1.93 -19.95 -0.19
CA ASP A 243 2.81 -20.71 -1.09
C ASP A 243 2.33 -22.17 -1.08
N THR A 244 1.37 -22.48 -1.95
CA THR A 244 0.71 -23.78 -2.04
C THR A 244 1.49 -24.79 -2.87
N ASN A 245 2.33 -24.30 -3.78
CA ASN A 245 3.21 -25.12 -4.60
C ASN A 245 4.59 -25.38 -3.95
N GLN A 246 4.89 -24.68 -2.84
CA GLN A 246 6.09 -24.78 -2.01
C GLN A 246 7.40 -24.38 -2.71
N ASP A 247 7.32 -23.50 -3.70
CA ASP A 247 8.46 -22.99 -4.45
C ASP A 247 9.14 -21.77 -3.80
N GLY A 248 8.58 -21.23 -2.71
CA GLY A 248 9.12 -20.06 -2.00
C GLY A 248 8.67 -18.71 -2.55
N LEU A 249 7.83 -18.71 -3.58
CA LEU A 249 7.18 -17.54 -4.14
C LEU A 249 5.69 -17.53 -3.74
N PHE A 250 5.13 -16.32 -3.61
CA PHE A 250 3.75 -16.13 -3.15
C PHE A 250 2.88 -15.59 -4.29
N ASN A 251 2.90 -16.28 -5.42
CA ASN A 251 2.23 -15.90 -6.67
C ASN A 251 1.10 -16.87 -7.08
N ASP A 252 0.77 -17.82 -6.21
CA ASP A 252 -0.26 -18.84 -6.43
C ASP A 252 -1.70 -18.29 -6.43
N ASN A 253 -1.89 -17.01 -6.06
CA ASN A 253 -3.20 -16.40 -5.82
C ASN A 253 -4.05 -17.14 -4.76
N ALA A 254 -3.38 -17.86 -3.85
CA ALA A 254 -4.01 -18.56 -2.75
C ALA A 254 -4.04 -17.69 -1.49
N LEU A 255 -5.18 -17.68 -0.80
CA LEU A 255 -5.38 -16.98 0.47
C LEU A 255 -5.84 -17.95 1.55
N GLY A 256 -5.32 -17.80 2.76
CA GLY A 256 -5.74 -18.55 3.95
C GLY A 256 -5.83 -17.67 5.20
N ASP A 257 -6.30 -18.24 6.31
CA ASP A 257 -6.40 -17.51 7.58
C ASP A 257 -5.07 -17.49 8.34
N ALA A 258 -4.61 -16.31 8.74
CA ALA A 258 -3.46 -16.16 9.62
C ALA A 258 -3.85 -15.77 11.05
N GLY A 259 -5.15 -15.57 11.32
CA GLY A 259 -5.63 -15.09 12.59
C GLY A 259 -4.85 -13.84 13.02
N ARG A 260 -4.26 -13.86 14.22
CA ARG A 260 -3.49 -12.73 14.77
C ARG A 260 -2.01 -13.07 14.96
N THR A 261 -1.46 -13.88 14.05
CA THR A 261 -0.14 -14.51 14.21
C THR A 261 0.97 -13.89 13.37
N MET A 262 0.64 -12.96 12.46
CA MET A 262 1.63 -12.17 11.72
C MET A 262 2.08 -10.98 12.57
N LEU A 263 3.20 -11.13 13.28
CA LEU A 263 3.66 -10.21 14.32
C LEU A 263 4.83 -9.36 13.85
N PHE A 264 5.01 -8.17 14.43
CA PHE A 264 6.33 -7.51 14.40
C PHE A 264 7.17 -8.01 15.57
N HIS A 265 8.36 -8.53 15.29
CA HIS A 265 9.27 -8.95 16.35
C HIS A 265 10.75 -8.95 15.95
N LYS A 266 11.60 -9.16 16.97
CA LYS A 266 13.03 -9.36 16.79
C LYS A 266 13.29 -10.68 16.06
N GLY A 267 14.05 -10.64 14.98
CA GLY A 267 14.63 -11.80 14.31
C GLY A 267 16.02 -12.16 14.84
N GLY A 268 16.75 -12.98 14.09
CA GLY A 268 18.15 -13.33 14.35
C GLY A 268 19.14 -12.44 13.59
N ASN A 269 20.44 -12.60 13.86
CA ASN A 269 21.49 -11.86 13.13
C ASN A 269 21.73 -12.40 11.71
N SER A 270 21.56 -13.71 11.52
CA SER A 270 21.85 -14.42 10.26
C SER A 270 20.62 -15.16 9.69
N MET A 271 19.48 -15.06 10.36
CA MET A 271 18.22 -15.70 9.97
C MET A 271 17.07 -14.81 10.44
N THR A 272 16.11 -14.51 9.57
CA THR A 272 15.07 -13.51 9.83
C THR A 272 14.12 -13.93 10.95
N GLY A 273 13.95 -15.24 11.14
CA GLY A 273 13.08 -15.81 12.18
C GLY A 273 11.61 -15.67 11.86
N SER A 274 11.28 -15.38 10.60
CA SER A 274 9.93 -15.16 10.12
C SER A 274 9.31 -16.43 9.54
N ALA A 275 8.13 -16.79 10.06
CA ALA A 275 7.20 -17.73 9.41
C ALA A 275 6.00 -16.99 8.77
N GLY A 276 6.20 -15.71 8.41
CA GLY A 276 5.16 -14.78 7.91
C GLY A 276 5.08 -13.46 8.70
N CYS A 277 5.95 -13.31 9.69
CA CYS A 277 6.06 -12.14 10.56
C CYS A 277 6.92 -11.02 9.96
N GLN A 278 6.80 -9.84 10.53
CA GLN A 278 7.55 -8.63 10.17
C GLN A 278 8.74 -8.55 11.11
N THR A 279 9.92 -8.89 10.63
CA THR A 279 11.09 -9.08 11.50
C THR A 279 12.20 -8.10 11.24
N PHE A 280 12.93 -7.77 12.30
CA PHE A 280 14.08 -6.88 12.25
C PHE A 280 15.28 -7.59 12.86
N SER A 281 16.49 -7.29 12.36
CA SER A 281 17.71 -7.72 13.04
C SER A 281 17.75 -7.22 14.49
N PRO A 282 18.47 -7.87 15.41
CA PRO A 282 18.48 -7.47 16.82
C PRO A 282 18.83 -6.01 17.11
N SER A 283 19.76 -5.42 16.35
CA SER A 283 20.11 -3.99 16.47
C SER A 283 18.97 -3.11 15.97
N GLU A 284 18.40 -3.46 14.83
CA GLU A 284 17.34 -2.66 14.22
C GLU A 284 16.03 -2.73 15.01
N TRP A 285 15.69 -3.90 15.55
CA TRP A 285 14.55 -4.06 16.45
C TRP A 285 14.66 -3.17 17.69
N ARG A 286 15.88 -3.02 18.23
CA ARG A 286 16.12 -2.13 19.37
C ARG A 286 15.85 -0.68 18.99
N ARG A 287 16.35 -0.23 17.83
CA ARG A 287 16.11 1.13 17.30
C ARG A 287 14.62 1.37 17.08
N PHE A 288 13.96 0.46 16.36
CA PHE A 288 12.53 0.50 16.07
C PHE A 288 11.69 0.58 17.35
N THR A 289 11.93 -0.30 18.33
CA THR A 289 11.11 -0.33 19.56
C THR A 289 11.37 0.86 20.48
N GLN A 290 12.57 1.44 20.47
CA GLN A 290 12.89 2.67 21.17
C GLN A 290 12.12 3.86 20.57
N ASP A 291 12.16 4.04 19.25
CA ASP A 291 11.45 5.13 18.55
C ASP A 291 9.92 4.96 18.64
N LEU A 292 9.44 3.72 18.56
CA LEU A 292 8.03 3.38 18.75
C LEU A 292 7.52 3.83 20.13
N SER A 293 8.35 3.74 21.16
CA SER A 293 7.97 3.99 22.56
C SER A 293 8.53 5.29 23.13
N SER A 294 9.17 6.14 22.31
CA SER A 294 9.93 7.29 22.80
C SER A 294 9.08 8.32 23.55
N ASN A 295 7.76 8.31 23.33
CA ASN A 295 6.78 9.19 23.97
C ASN A 295 5.70 8.40 24.74
N GLY A 296 6.03 7.21 25.24
CA GLY A 296 5.14 6.36 26.02
C GLY A 296 4.53 5.21 25.21
N ASN A 297 3.31 4.80 25.59
CA ASN A 297 2.60 3.75 24.86
C ASN A 297 2.09 4.30 23.52
N PRO A 298 2.47 3.71 22.36
CA PRO A 298 2.00 4.18 21.06
C PRO A 298 0.51 3.91 20.79
N GLY A 299 -0.18 3.17 21.66
CA GLY A 299 -1.58 2.80 21.45
C GLY A 299 -1.73 1.80 20.30
N VAL A 300 -2.74 2.04 19.45
CA VAL A 300 -2.90 1.32 18.17
C VAL A 300 -2.08 2.04 17.11
N VAL A 301 -1.33 1.28 16.34
CA VAL A 301 -0.43 1.76 15.28
C VAL A 301 -1.00 1.31 13.95
N GLY A 302 -1.17 2.24 13.00
CA GLY A 302 -1.52 1.91 11.62
C GLY A 302 -0.30 1.35 10.89
N TYR A 303 -0.48 0.28 10.14
CA TYR A 303 0.55 -0.34 9.31
C TYR A 303 0.04 -0.53 7.89
N THR A 304 0.68 0.13 6.93
CA THR A 304 0.42 -0.10 5.50
C THR A 304 1.59 -0.87 4.91
N LEU A 305 1.31 -1.97 4.22
CA LEU A 305 2.29 -2.77 3.51
C LEU A 305 2.06 -2.63 2.01
N ILE A 306 3.11 -2.26 1.27
CA ILE A 306 3.09 -2.13 -0.19
C ILE A 306 4.22 -2.97 -0.79
N ASN A 307 4.06 -3.37 -2.05
CA ASN A 307 5.13 -4.00 -2.83
C ASN A 307 5.88 -2.90 -3.62
N ASN A 308 7.21 -2.97 -3.64
CA ASN A 308 8.10 -2.07 -4.37
C ASN A 308 8.15 -2.37 -5.88
#